data_AF-A0A9X1P3U6-F1
#
_entry.id   AF-A0A9X1P3U6-F1
#
_cell.length_a   1.000
_cell.length_b   1.000
_cell.length_c   1.000
_cell.angle_alpha   90.00
_cell.angle_beta   90.00
_cell.angle_gamma   90.00
#
_symmetry.space_group_name_H-M   'P 1'
#
loop_
_entity.id
_entity.type
_entity.pdbx_description
1 polymer ?
#
loop_
_entity_poly.entity_id
_entity_poly.type
_entity_poly.pdbx_seq_one_letter_code
_entity_poly.pdbx_strand_id
1 'polypeptide(L)' 'MSRAQLITRLQELQKMPKFEKRDIRSIAGFLPNEALEKHVQACEEAAQR' A
#
# COMPACT_ATOMS: atom_id res chain seq x y z
N MET A 1 -4.22 -4.42 10.88
CA MET A 1 -5.13 -3.27 10.60
C MET A 1 -6.43 -3.78 10.00
N SER A 2 -7.53 -3.01 10.01
CA SER A 2 -8.71 -3.35 9.21
C SER A 2 -8.44 -3.14 7.72
N ARG A 3 -9.19 -3.82 6.85
CA ARG A 3 -9.00 -3.71 5.38
C ARG A 3 -9.09 -2.26 4.89
N ALA A 4 -10.04 -1.51 5.43
CA ALA A 4 -10.23 -0.10 5.11
C ALA A 4 -9.00 0.73 5.52
N GLN A 5 -8.44 0.48 6.71
CA GLN A 5 -7.24 1.17 7.18
C GLN A 5 -6.03 0.90 6.29
N LEU A 6 -5.86 -0.35 5.81
CA LEU A 6 -4.77 -0.71 4.90
C LEU A 6 -4.89 0.00 3.55
N ILE A 7 -6.10 0.11 3.00
CA ILE A 7 -6.34 0.82 1.75
C ILE A 7 -6.08 2.32 1.90
N THR A 8 -6.54 2.92 3.00
CA THR A 8 -6.24 4.33 3.31
C THR A 8 -4.73 4.55 3.40
N ARG A 9 -4.00 3.63 4.03
CA ARG A 9 -2.55 3.73 4.16
C ARG A 9 -1.83 3.65 2.82
N LEU A 10 -2.23 2.72 1.95
CA LEU A 10 -1.74 2.67 0.57
C LEU A 10 -2.04 3.93 -0.23
N GLN A 11 -3.21 4.55 -0.01
CA GLN A 11 -3.56 5.80 -0.67
C GLN A 11 -2.66 6.96 -0.23
N GLU A 12 -2.22 6.99 1.02
CA GLU A 12 -1.23 7.95 1.50
C GLU A 12 0.14 7.71 0.86
N LEU A 13 0.59 6.45 0.83
CA LEU A 13 1.86 6.06 0.20
C LEU A 13 1.85 6.37 -1.29
N GLN A 14 0.76 6.13 -2.00
CA GLN A 14 0.61 6.40 -3.44
C GLN A 14 0.86 7.87 -3.81
N LYS A 15 0.67 8.81 -2.88
CA LYS A 15 0.93 10.25 -3.09
C LYS A 15 2.41 10.62 -2.96
N MET A 16 3.26 9.72 -2.47
CA MET A 16 4.69 10.00 -2.34
C MET A 16 5.37 9.95 -3.71
N PRO A 17 6.35 10.82 -3.99
CA PRO A 17 7.07 10.84 -5.27
C PRO A 17 7.68 9.48 -5.65
N LYS A 18 8.04 8.67 -4.64
CA LYS A 18 8.59 7.33 -4.81
C LYS A 18 7.63 6.35 -5.53
N PHE A 19 6.32 6.56 -5.42
CA PHE A 19 5.30 5.70 -6.02
C PHE A 19 4.56 6.34 -7.19
N GLU A 20 4.98 7.53 -7.65
CA GLU A 20 4.32 8.26 -8.73
C GLU A 20 4.17 7.44 -10.03
N LYS A 21 5.12 6.53 -10.30
CA LYS A 21 5.12 5.64 -11.47
C LYS A 21 4.67 4.20 -11.17
N ARG A 22 4.12 3.93 -9.98
CA ARG A 22 3.71 2.58 -9.57
C ARG A 22 2.31 2.63 -8.99
N ASP A 23 1.40 1.86 -9.56
CA ASP A 23 0.08 1.69 -8.97
C ASP A 23 0.15 0.64 -7.85
N ILE A 24 0.44 1.11 -6.63
CA ILE A 24 0.53 0.26 -5.43
C ILE A 24 -0.83 0.08 -4.76
N ARG A 25 -1.86 0.82 -5.18
CA ARG A 25 -3.18 0.79 -4.55
C ARG A 25 -4.15 -0.15 -5.26
N SER A 26 -4.20 -0.17 -6.59
CA SER A 26 -5.22 -0.94 -7.32
C SER A 26 -5.10 -2.45 -7.08
N ILE A 27 -3.89 -2.96 -6.82
CA ILE A 27 -3.68 -4.36 -6.47
C ILE A 27 -4.34 -4.77 -5.13
N ALA A 28 -4.60 -3.80 -4.24
CA ALA A 28 -5.28 -4.06 -2.96
C ALA A 28 -6.70 -4.63 -3.14
N GLY A 29 -7.35 -4.37 -4.28
CA GLY A 29 -8.63 -4.95 -4.64
C GLY A 29 -8.60 -6.48 -4.80
N PHE A 30 -7.44 -7.03 -5.18
CA PHE A 30 -7.25 -8.44 -5.48
C PHE A 30 -6.59 -9.21 -4.33
N LEU A 31 -6.04 -8.52 -3.34
CA LEU A 31 -5.33 -9.14 -2.22
C LEU A 31 -6.29 -9.49 -1.07
N PRO A 32 -6.19 -10.70 -0.50
CA PRO A 32 -6.78 -11.00 0.80
C PRO A 32 -6.11 -10.15 1.90
N ASN A 33 -6.78 -9.99 3.05
CA ASN A 33 -6.32 -9.10 4.12
C ASN A 33 -4.86 -9.33 4.55
N GLU A 34 -4.47 -10.58 4.76
CA GLU A 34 -3.11 -10.90 5.22
C GLU A 34 -2.05 -10.51 4.17
N ALA A 35 -2.34 -10.71 2.88
CA ALA A 35 -1.43 -10.31 1.81
C ALA A 35 -1.41 -8.78 1.63
N LEU A 36 -2.55 -8.12 1.86
CA LEU A 36 -2.66 -6.68 1.85
C LEU A 36 -1.81 -6.05 2.97
N GLU A 37 -1.81 -6.63 4.18
CA GLU A 37 -0.95 -6.19 5.29
C GLU A 37 0.54 -6.25 4.91
N LYS A 38 0.99 -7.38 4.35
CA LYS A 38 2.38 -7.54 3.88
C LYS A 38 2.73 -6.55 2.77
N HIS A 39 1.81 -6.27 1.85
CA HIS A 39 2.00 -5.31 0.76
C HIS A 39 2.14 -3.87 1.27
N VAL A 40 1.29 -3.48 2.23
CA VAL A 40 1.41 -2.16 2.88
C VAL A 40 2.77 -2.03 3.56
N GLN A 41 3.18 -3.03 4.33
CA GLN A 41 4.47 -3.03 5.02
C GLN A 41 5.64 -2.87 4.04
N ALA A 42 5.66 -3.63 2.94
CA ALA A 42 6.69 -3.50 1.91
C ALA A 42 6.71 -2.11 1.25
N CYS A 43 5.54 -1.50 1.06
CA CYS A 43 5.44 -0.13 0.54
C CYS A 43 5.93 0.89 1.58
N GLU A 44 5.67 0.70 2.87
CA GLU A 44 6.19 1.57 3.92
C GLU A 44 7.73 1.49 4.04
N GLU A 45 8.29 0.28 4.03
CA GLU A 45 9.74 0.08 4.03
C GLU A 45 10.39 0.68 2.78
N ALA A 46 9.73 0.52 1.62
CA ALA A 46 10.18 1.17 0.40
C ALA A 46 10.12 2.70 0.54
N ALA A 47 9.10 3.28 1.16
CA ALA A 47 8.98 4.73 1.36
C ALA A 47 10.10 5.33 2.23
N GLN A 48 10.66 4.55 3.16
CA GLN A 48 11.71 4.98 4.09
C GLN A 48 13.13 4.88 3.52
N ARG A 49 13.30 4.19 2.39
CA ARG A 49 14.58 4.06 1.66
C ARG A 49 14.77 5.16 0.62
#